data_AF-A0AA95FCT9-F1
#
_entry.id   AF-A0AA95FCT9-F1
#
_cell.length_a   1.000
_cell.length_b   1.000
_cell.length_c   1.000
_cell.angle_alpha   90.00
_cell.angle_beta   90.00
_cell.angle_gamma   90.00
#
_symmetry.space_group_name_H-M   'P 1'
#
loop_
_entity.id
_entity.type
_entity.pdbx_description
1 polymer ?
#
loop_
_entity_poly.entity_id
_entity_poly.type
_entity_poly.pdbx_seq_one_letter_code
_entity_poly.pdbx_strand_id
1 'polypeptide(L)'
;MKNIFSGVILVLILSACSNKEPVAVESSENLKPNYDTVAIDSFSAGATSEAVIRKIKMSSQKYQDSLKQAVKLQAEEKRIAEELDKENKKKLEEEKKKANVEKQQKILESPEVKN
;
A
#
# COMPACT_ATOMS: atom_id res chain seq x y z
N MET A 1 18.58 77.77 39.38
CA MET A 1 18.93 76.32 39.33
C MET A 1 18.10 75.58 38.26
N LYS A 2 18.19 75.94 36.98
CA LYS A 2 17.38 75.34 35.89
C LYS A 2 18.22 74.54 34.87
N ASN A 3 19.54 74.78 34.86
CA ASN A 3 20.47 74.15 33.91
C ASN A 3 21.19 72.93 34.49
N ILE A 4 21.09 72.71 35.81
CA ILE A 4 21.74 71.58 36.51
C ILE A 4 21.06 70.25 36.19
N PHE A 5 19.73 70.26 36.05
CA PHE A 5 18.97 69.06 35.68
C PHE A 5 19.35 68.52 34.30
N SER A 6 19.63 69.41 33.34
CA SER A 6 20.06 69.01 31.99
C SER A 6 21.44 68.32 32.01
N GLY A 7 22.37 68.84 32.81
CA GLY A 7 23.71 68.25 32.94
C GLY A 7 23.70 66.85 33.54
N VAL A 8 22.87 66.61 34.56
CA VAL A 8 22.76 65.29 35.22
C VAL A 8 22.18 64.23 34.28
N ILE A 9 21.19 64.60 33.46
CA ILE A 9 20.60 63.70 32.46
C ILE A 9 21.62 63.30 31.40
N LEU A 10 22.43 64.25 30.93
CA LEU A 10 23.47 63.99 29.94
C LEU A 10 24.53 62.99 30.46
N VAL A 11 24.95 63.15 31.72
CA VAL A 11 25.94 62.28 32.36
C VAL A 11 25.39 60.86 32.57
N LEU A 12 24.12 60.72 32.92
CA LEU A 12 23.46 59.41 33.06
C LEU A 12 23.39 58.65 31.72
N ILE A 13 23.10 59.34 30.61
CA ILE A 13 23.03 58.71 29.28
C ILE A 13 24.40 58.22 28.82
N LEU A 14 25.46 59.00 29.08
CA LEU A 14 26.83 58.62 28.71
C LEU A 14 27.37 57.45 29.55
N SER A 15 26.90 57.31 30.79
CA SER A 15 27.34 56.22 31.70
C SER A 15 26.67 54.88 31.39
N ALA A 16 25.49 54.88 30.74
CA ALA A 16 24.70 53.68 30.47
C ALA A 16 25.31 52.75 29.39
N CYS A 17 26.24 53.25 28.57
CA CYS A 17 26.87 52.46 27.50
C CYS A 17 28.27 51.93 27.85
N SER A 18 28.77 52.16 29.07
CA SER A 18 30.17 51.85 29.41
C SER A 18 30.44 50.38 29.80
N ASN A 19 29.42 49.58 30.11
CA ASN A 19 29.59 48.23 30.66
C ASN A 19 29.23 47.12 29.66
N LYS A 20 29.83 47.16 28.47
CA LYS A 20 29.84 45.98 27.59
C LYS A 20 31.28 45.49 27.48
N GLU A 21 31.65 44.55 28.34
CA GLU A 21 32.82 43.71 28.07
C GLU A 21 32.62 43.07 26.69
N PRO A 22 33.62 43.11 25.79
CA PRO A 22 33.55 42.31 24.59
C PRO A 22 33.54 40.85 25.05
N VAL A 23 32.41 40.17 24.88
CA VAL A 23 32.36 38.72 24.95
C VAL A 23 33.36 38.25 23.92
N ALA A 24 34.53 37.79 24.38
CA ALA A 24 35.49 37.13 23.53
C ALA A 24 34.74 35.94 22.94
N VAL A 25 34.43 36.04 21.64
CA VAL A 25 33.88 34.93 20.87
C VAL A 25 35.03 33.95 20.67
N GLU A 26 35.45 33.30 21.75
CA GLU A 26 36.17 32.03 21.69
C GLU A 26 35.17 30.90 21.45
N SER A 27 34.26 31.07 20.49
CA SER A 27 33.59 29.94 19.88
C SER A 27 34.49 29.46 18.73
N SER A 28 35.67 28.94 19.09
CA SER A 28 36.26 27.85 18.33
C SER A 28 35.51 26.54 18.64
N GLU A 29 34.18 26.63 18.70
CA GLU A 29 33.36 25.46 18.44
C GLU A 29 33.80 25.00 17.05
N ASN A 30 34.37 23.80 17.00
CA ASN A 30 34.65 23.10 15.78
C ASN A 30 33.31 22.94 15.05
N LEU A 31 32.91 23.96 14.30
CA LEU A 31 31.91 23.94 13.25
C LEU A 31 32.49 23.16 12.07
N LYS A 32 33.02 21.97 12.34
CA LYS A 32 33.35 21.00 11.30
C LYS A 32 32.06 20.22 11.09
N PRO A 33 31.20 20.65 10.16
CA PRO A 33 30.03 19.87 9.78
C PRO A 33 30.47 18.43 9.53
N ASN A 34 29.84 17.49 10.23
CA ASN A 34 30.06 16.07 10.02
C ASN A 34 29.41 15.70 8.69
N TYR A 35 30.19 15.82 7.61
CA TYR A 35 29.79 15.35 6.31
C TYR A 35 30.15 13.88 6.20
N ASP A 36 29.20 13.07 5.78
CA ASP A 36 29.47 11.72 5.33
C ASP A 36 30.43 11.80 4.12
N THR A 37 31.67 11.37 4.32
CA THR A 37 32.72 11.34 3.29
C THR A 37 32.78 9.99 2.58
N VAL A 38 31.85 9.08 2.90
CA VAL A 38 31.73 7.83 2.16
C VAL A 38 31.30 8.18 0.74
N ALA A 39 32.19 7.94 -0.21
CA ALA A 39 31.91 8.09 -1.62
C ALA A 39 30.81 7.09 -2.02
N ILE A 40 29.55 7.54 -2.06
CA ILE A 40 28.47 6.81 -2.69
C ILE A 40 28.65 6.98 -4.19
N ASP A 41 29.48 6.11 -4.77
CA ASP A 41 29.66 6.05 -6.22
C ASP A 41 28.34 5.63 -6.88
N SER A 42 27.69 6.62 -7.49
CA SER A 42 26.44 6.45 -8.25
C SER A 42 26.61 5.62 -9.52
N PHE A 43 27.84 5.19 -9.84
CA PHE A 43 28.19 4.32 -10.96
C PHE A 43 28.76 2.96 -10.52
N SER A 44 28.84 2.69 -9.21
CA SER A 44 29.30 1.40 -8.71
C SER A 44 28.35 0.26 -9.14
N ALA A 45 28.88 -0.96 -9.19
CA ALA A 45 28.10 -2.13 -9.55
C ALA A 45 26.90 -2.30 -8.59
N GLY A 46 25.68 -2.12 -9.12
CA GLY A 46 24.44 -2.16 -8.35
C GLY A 46 23.80 -0.80 -8.07
N ALA A 47 24.52 0.30 -8.31
CA ALA A 47 23.93 1.64 -8.32
C ALA A 47 22.95 1.75 -9.50
N THR A 48 21.66 1.96 -9.18
CA THR A 48 20.61 2.14 -10.18
C THR A 48 19.91 3.46 -9.92
N SER A 49 19.50 4.13 -11.00
CA SER A 49 18.82 5.42 -10.86
C SER A 49 17.50 5.25 -10.13
N GLU A 50 17.11 6.28 -9.35
CA GLU A 50 15.85 6.27 -8.60
C GLU A 50 14.64 5.96 -9.49
N ALA A 51 14.65 6.45 -10.73
CA ALA A 51 13.62 6.17 -11.72
C ALA A 51 13.50 4.68 -12.06
N VAL A 52 14.63 3.97 -12.17
CA VAL A 52 14.67 2.53 -12.44
C VAL A 52 14.15 1.76 -11.22
N ILE A 53 14.59 2.11 -10.01
CA ILE A 53 14.11 1.51 -8.76
C ILE A 53 12.59 1.68 -8.62
N ARG A 54 12.09 2.89 -8.90
CA ARG A 54 10.65 3.18 -8.86
C ARG A 54 9.88 2.33 -9.87
N LYS A 55 10.40 2.17 -11.08
CA LYS A 55 9.80 1.31 -12.11
C LYS A 55 9.76 -0.16 -11.67
N ILE A 56 10.84 -0.67 -11.09
CA ILE A 56 10.91 -2.03 -10.55
C ILE A 56 9.90 -2.23 -9.41
N LYS A 57 9.78 -1.27 -8.50
CA LYS A 57 8.81 -1.34 -7.39
C LYS A 57 7.38 -1.38 -7.91
N MET A 58 7.05 -0.49 -8.85
CA MET A 58 5.73 -0.45 -9.47
C MET A 58 5.41 -1.74 -10.25
N SER A 59 6.36 -2.29 -11.01
CA SER A 59 6.12 -3.54 -11.76
C SER A 59 5.95 -4.73 -10.83
N SER A 60 6.73 -4.82 -9.75
CA SER A 60 6.60 -5.88 -8.75
C SER A 60 5.24 -5.84 -8.06
N GLN A 61 4.75 -4.66 -7.68
CA GLN A 61 3.42 -4.52 -7.06
C GLN A 61 2.31 -4.94 -8.03
N LYS A 62 2.36 -4.45 -9.27
CA LYS A 62 1.39 -4.84 -10.32
C LYS A 62 1.36 -6.36 -10.56
N TYR A 63 2.52 -7.00 -10.57
CA TYR A 63 2.60 -8.45 -10.74
C TYR A 63 1.94 -9.19 -9.58
N GLN A 64 2.23 -8.80 -8.34
CA GLN A 64 1.61 -9.40 -7.15
C GLN A 64 0.08 -9.21 -7.15
N ASP A 65 -0.39 -8.04 -7.55
CA ASP A 65 -1.82 -7.76 -7.63
C ASP A 65 -2.50 -8.57 -8.74
N SER A 66 -1.84 -8.73 -9.89
CA SER A 66 -2.30 -9.59 -10.98
C SER A 66 -2.42 -11.05 -10.54
N LEU A 67 -1.43 -11.58 -9.81
CA LEU A 67 -1.51 -12.94 -9.26
C LEU A 67 -2.70 -13.11 -8.30
N LYS A 68 -2.93 -12.13 -7.41
CA LYS A 68 -4.08 -12.17 -6.51
C LYS A 68 -5.41 -12.15 -7.26
N GLN A 69 -5.51 -11.36 -8.32
CA GLN A 69 -6.72 -11.33 -9.16
C GLN A 69 -6.95 -12.65 -9.87
N ALA A 70 -5.91 -13.25 -10.46
CA ALA A 70 -6.01 -14.55 -11.12
C ALA A 70 -6.48 -15.65 -10.16
N VAL A 71 -5.96 -15.67 -8.92
CA VAL A 71 -6.40 -16.63 -7.88
C VAL A 71 -7.87 -16.43 -7.50
N LYS A 72 -8.35 -15.18 -7.41
CA LYS A 72 -9.76 -14.90 -7.11
C LYS A 72 -10.67 -15.40 -8.22
N LEU A 73 -10.36 -15.09 -9.47
CA LEU A 73 -11.12 -15.55 -10.64
C LEU A 73 -11.18 -17.07 -10.70
N GLN A 74 -10.05 -17.75 -10.46
CA GLN A 74 -10.03 -19.21 -10.42
C GLN A 74 -10.91 -19.79 -9.30
N ALA A 75 -10.99 -19.12 -8.14
CA ALA A 75 -11.85 -19.56 -7.05
C ALA A 75 -13.35 -19.37 -7.39
N GLU A 76 -13.70 -18.28 -8.07
CA GLU A 76 -15.05 -18.03 -8.55
C GLU A 76 -15.48 -19.03 -9.63
N GLU A 77 -14.62 -19.29 -10.62
CA GLU A 77 -14.87 -20.31 -11.65
C GLU A 77 -15.10 -21.70 -11.04
N LYS A 78 -14.29 -22.08 -10.05
CA LYS A 78 -14.47 -23.36 -9.33
C LYS A 78 -15.81 -23.42 -8.60
N ARG A 79 -16.22 -22.34 -7.94
CA ARG A 79 -17.52 -22.27 -7.25
C ARG A 79 -18.68 -22.43 -8.23
N ILE A 80 -18.65 -21.70 -9.34
CA ILE A 80 -19.67 -21.77 -10.38
C ILE A 80 -19.71 -23.19 -10.97
N ALA A 81 -18.55 -23.78 -11.27
CA ALA A 81 -18.48 -25.14 -11.80
C ALA A 81 -19.04 -26.18 -10.81
N GLU A 82 -18.77 -26.02 -9.51
CA GLU A 82 -19.30 -26.92 -8.47
C GLU A 82 -20.82 -26.77 -8.29
N GLU A 83 -21.35 -25.55 -8.34
CA GLU A 83 -22.79 -25.30 -8.31
C GLU A 83 -23.49 -25.90 -9.54
N LEU A 84 -22.90 -25.74 -10.72
CA LEU A 84 -23.44 -26.26 -11.97
C LEU A 84 -23.40 -27.81 -12.03
N ASP A 85 -22.34 -28.43 -11.52
CA ASP A 85 -22.27 -29.90 -11.39
C ASP A 85 -23.33 -30.44 -10.41
N LYS A 86 -23.55 -29.75 -9.28
CA LYS A 86 -24.61 -30.11 -8.33
C LYS A 86 -26.00 -29.97 -8.93
N GLU A 87 -26.26 -28.92 -9.71
CA GLU A 87 -27.53 -28.73 -10.40
C GLU A 87 -27.75 -29.80 -11.48
N ASN A 88 -26.73 -30.08 -12.30
CA ASN A 88 -26.81 -31.09 -13.35
C ASN A 88 -27.05 -32.50 -12.79
N LYS A 89 -26.39 -32.86 -11.68
CA LYS A 89 -26.63 -34.14 -11.00
C LYS A 89 -28.06 -34.27 -10.49
N LYS A 90 -28.63 -33.20 -9.92
CA LYS A 90 -30.03 -33.20 -9.46
C LYS A 90 -31.01 -33.35 -10.63
N LYS A 91 -30.80 -32.63 -11.74
CA LYS A 91 -31.63 -32.77 -12.95
C LYS A 91 -31.57 -34.18 -13.53
N LEU A 92 -30.39 -34.78 -13.59
CA LEU A 92 -30.21 -36.14 -14.10
C LEU A 92 -30.89 -37.21 -13.22
N GLU A 93 -30.89 -37.03 -11.90
CA GLU A 93 -31.66 -37.90 -10.99
C GLU A 93 -33.17 -37.72 -11.14
N GLU A 94 -33.64 -36.49 -11.34
CA GLU A 94 -35.06 -36.20 -11.53
C GLU A 94 -35.58 -36.77 -12.85
N GLU A 95 -34.82 -36.65 -13.94
CA GLU A 95 -35.14 -37.26 -15.24
C GLU A 95 -35.13 -38.79 -15.18
N LYS A 96 -34.16 -39.40 -14.48
CA LYS A 96 -34.14 -40.87 -14.28
C LYS A 96 -35.35 -41.36 -13.49
N LYS A 97 -35.83 -40.60 -12.51
CA LYS A 97 -37.04 -40.92 -11.74
C LYS A 97 -38.29 -40.80 -12.62
N LYS A 98 -38.42 -39.73 -13.41
CA LYS A 98 -39.54 -39.53 -14.35
C LYS A 98 -39.59 -40.63 -15.41
N ALA A 99 -38.45 -40.97 -16.01
CA ALA A 99 -38.36 -42.04 -17.02
C ALA A 99 -38.66 -43.45 -16.47
N ASN A 100 -38.43 -43.69 -15.16
CA ASN A 100 -38.77 -44.97 -14.53
C ASN A 100 -40.28 -45.09 -14.25
N VAL A 101 -40.91 -44.00 -13.81
CA VAL A 101 -42.38 -43.93 -13.62
C VAL A 101 -43.10 -44.13 -14.96
N GLU A 102 -42.62 -43.48 -16.02
CA GLU A 102 -43.22 -43.58 -17.36
C GLU A 102 -43.05 -44.99 -17.97
N LYS A 103 -41.92 -45.67 -17.72
CA LYS A 103 -41.74 -47.08 -18.10
C LYS A 103 -42.65 -48.03 -17.33
N GLN A 104 -42.87 -47.80 -16.04
CA GLN A 104 -43.77 -48.64 -15.24
C GLN A 104 -45.24 -48.46 -15.65
N GLN A 105 -45.67 -47.25 -16.01
CA GLN A 105 -47.01 -47.01 -16.55
C GLN A 105 -47.20 -47.67 -17.93
N LYS A 106 -46.19 -47.63 -18.81
CA LYS A 106 -46.27 -48.28 -20.14
C LYS A 106 -46.30 -49.82 -20.07
N ILE A 107 -45.77 -50.42 -19.01
CA ILE A 107 -45.81 -51.88 -18.75
C ILE A 107 -47.18 -52.31 -18.18
N LEU A 108 -47.88 -51.41 -17.48
CA LEU A 108 -49.22 -51.68 -16.93
C LEU A 108 -50.34 -51.54 -17.98
N GLU A 109 -50.10 -50.87 -19.11
CA GLU A 109 -51.11 -50.61 -20.16
C GLU A 109 -51.02 -51.55 -21.39
N SER A 110 -50.09 -52.50 -21.44
CA SER A 110 -50.02 -53.49 -22.53
C SER A 110 -49.33 -54.78 -22.03
N PRO A 111 -49.94 -55.99 -22.02
CA PRO A 111 -51.10 -56.47 -22.81
C PRO A 111 -52.14 -57.36 -22.06
N GLU A 112 -53.44 -57.07 -22.18
CA GLU A 112 -54.51 -58.08 -22.10
C GLU A 112 -55.49 -57.89 -23.26
N VAL A 113 -55.04 -58.15 -24.49
CA VAL A 113 -55.93 -58.53 -25.59
C VAL A 113 -55.22 -59.63 -26.39
N LYS A 114 -55.60 -60.88 -26.15
CA LYS A 114 -55.57 -61.97 -27.13
C LYS A 114 -56.54 -63.08 -26.68
N ASN A 115 -57.45 -63.36 -27.61
CA ASN A 115 -58.51 -64.38 -27.64
C ASN A 115 -58.12 -65.76 -27.11
#